data_AF-A0A6G3D1F0-F1
#
_entry.id   AF-A0A6G3D1F0-F1
#
_cell.length_a   1.000
_cell.length_b   1.000
_cell.length_c   1.000
_cell.angle_alpha   90.00
_cell.angle_beta   90.00
_cell.angle_gamma   90.00
#
_symmetry.space_group_name_H-M   'P 1'
#
loop_
_entity.id
_entity.type
_entity.pdbx_description
1 polymer ?
#
loop_
_entity_poly.entity_id
_entity_poly.type
_entity_poly.pdbx_seq_one_letter_code
_entity_poly.pdbx_strand_id
1 'polypeptide(L)'
;MSEANPLKRAVHKVTEGLHGEAGGPPDGIPGRPGPESPTVAEPTEPREPLPPKPDQSGPDTVSPTGQPTGADQARVAQSGSYLTDAQGTRLYDTDHSLKAGPRGPVLLQDHHLREKVMHFDHERIPERVVHARGAGAHGVFQSYGTAASVTKAGFLAADVETPVFTRFSTVVGSRGSSDTVRDTRGFATKFYTSEGVFDLVGNNIPVFFIQDAIKFPDVVHAAKPHPDREIPQAQSAHDTFWDFVSLHTEATNHTIFFMGDRGIPRSFRMMEGFGVHTFRLVNAEGATTLVKFHWKPKLGVHSLVWDEAQLINGVDPDFHRRDLADAIEAGAYPQWELGIQTFPDNPEQTFEGIDLLDPTNFVPEELAPVQPVGLLTLNRNPSNFFAETEQVAFHVGHLVPGIDVTDDPLLAGRLFSYLDTQITRLGGPNFPQLPINRPQAPVNDMLRDGMHQSAVHRGVAPYRPNSLDGGCPFTAGADTNAFIEAPVRVPEGRKVRE
;
A
#
# COMPACT_ATOMS: atom_id res chain seq x y z
N MET A 1 -7.65 -1.64 -61.71
CA MET A 1 -7.85 -0.76 -60.53
C MET A 1 -9.01 -1.33 -59.74
N SER A 2 -8.77 -2.27 -58.82
CA SER A 2 -9.82 -2.86 -57.99
C SER A 2 -9.82 -2.24 -56.61
N GLU A 3 -11.03 -2.10 -56.09
CA GLU A 3 -11.46 -1.35 -54.93
C GLU A 3 -10.60 -1.59 -53.67
N ALA A 4 -10.23 -0.48 -53.01
CA ALA A 4 -9.60 -0.50 -51.70
C ALA A 4 -10.48 -1.26 -50.71
N ASN A 5 -9.93 -2.35 -50.17
CA ASN A 5 -10.51 -3.24 -49.18
C ASN A 5 -11.33 -2.44 -48.13
N PRO A 6 -12.64 -2.71 -47.97
CA PRO A 6 -13.53 -1.97 -47.07
C PRO A 6 -13.06 -2.01 -45.61
N LEU A 7 -12.37 -3.07 -45.19
CA LEU A 7 -11.75 -3.18 -43.86
C LEU A 7 -10.62 -2.16 -43.70
N LYS A 8 -9.83 -1.93 -44.74
CA LYS A 8 -8.74 -0.95 -44.73
C LYS A 8 -9.29 0.48 -44.65
N ARG A 9 -10.44 0.74 -45.28
CA ARG A 9 -11.14 2.03 -45.23
C ARG A 9 -11.77 2.27 -43.85
N ALA A 10 -12.34 1.23 -43.23
CA ALA A 10 -12.86 1.28 -41.87
C ALA A 10 -11.74 1.52 -40.85
N VAL A 11 -10.61 0.81 -40.98
CA VAL A 11 -9.42 1.04 -40.16
C VAL A 11 -8.95 2.47 -40.34
N HIS A 12 -8.72 2.96 -41.56
CA HIS A 12 -8.24 4.32 -41.81
C HIS A 12 -9.17 5.39 -41.24
N LYS A 13 -10.50 5.19 -41.33
CA LYS A 13 -11.48 6.12 -40.78
C LYS A 13 -11.48 6.12 -39.24
N VAL A 14 -11.21 4.98 -38.61
CA VAL A 14 -11.00 4.87 -37.16
C VAL A 14 -9.66 5.49 -36.77
N THR A 15 -8.60 5.29 -37.54
CA THR A 15 -7.28 5.87 -37.27
C THR A 15 -7.29 7.39 -37.45
N GLU A 16 -7.92 7.91 -38.51
CA GLU A 16 -8.14 9.35 -38.72
C GLU A 16 -9.08 9.95 -37.66
N GLY A 17 -10.07 9.20 -37.17
CA GLY A 17 -10.92 9.63 -36.06
C GLY A 17 -10.19 9.69 -34.71
N LEU A 18 -9.20 8.80 -34.50
CA LEU A 18 -8.34 8.77 -33.31
C LEU A 18 -7.17 9.77 -33.37
N HIS A 19 -6.74 10.14 -34.59
CA HIS A 19 -5.69 11.14 -34.83
C HIS A 19 -6.24 12.51 -35.26
N GLY A 20 -7.56 12.70 -35.25
CA GLY A 20 -8.20 13.91 -35.74
C GLY A 20 -7.71 15.17 -35.01
N GLU A 21 -7.60 16.27 -35.75
CA GLU A 21 -7.07 17.59 -35.38
C GLU A 21 -7.79 18.32 -34.20
N ALA A 22 -8.56 17.60 -33.39
CA ALA A 22 -9.20 18.10 -32.18
C ALA A 22 -8.44 17.62 -30.92
N GLY A 23 -7.36 18.32 -30.57
CA GLY A 23 -6.94 18.55 -29.18
C GLY A 23 -6.94 17.38 -28.20
N GLY A 24 -6.42 16.20 -28.57
CA GLY A 24 -6.02 15.20 -27.58
C GLY A 24 -4.91 15.75 -26.67
N PRO A 25 -4.68 15.17 -25.47
CA PRO A 25 -3.55 15.57 -24.64
C PRO A 25 -2.26 15.48 -25.48
N PRO A 26 -1.31 16.42 -25.31
CA PRO A 26 -0.04 16.42 -26.06
C PRO A 26 0.67 15.07 -26.03
N ASP A 27 0.49 14.31 -24.94
CA ASP A 27 1.12 13.02 -24.68
C ASP A 27 0.26 11.79 -25.09
N GLY A 28 -0.97 12.02 -25.55
CA GLY A 28 -1.93 10.98 -25.96
C GLY A 28 -2.95 10.58 -24.88
N ILE A 29 -3.79 9.59 -25.20
CA ILE A 29 -4.75 9.00 -24.24
C ILE A 29 -3.98 8.05 -23.32
N PRO A 30 -4.18 8.12 -21.98
CA PRO A 30 -3.59 7.18 -21.02
C PRO A 30 -3.87 5.71 -21.33
N GLY A 31 -3.09 4.82 -20.72
CA GLY A 31 -3.24 3.37 -20.90
C GLY A 31 -2.40 2.80 -22.03
N ARG A 32 -1.43 3.56 -22.56
CA ARG A 32 -0.46 3.00 -23.52
C ARG A 32 0.42 1.94 -22.81
N PRO A 33 0.70 0.78 -23.45
CA PRO A 33 1.49 -0.28 -22.82
C PRO A 33 2.96 0.09 -22.57
N GLY A 34 3.52 1.06 -23.30
CA GLY A 34 4.93 1.45 -23.19
C GLY A 34 5.18 2.86 -23.74
N PRO A 35 6.42 3.37 -23.61
CA PRO A 35 6.78 4.73 -24.03
C PRO A 35 6.84 4.91 -25.56
N GLU A 36 7.07 3.82 -26.28
CA GLU A 36 7.15 3.79 -27.74
C GLU A 36 5.99 2.98 -28.31
N SER A 37 5.49 3.39 -29.48
CA SER A 37 4.50 2.60 -30.20
C SER A 37 5.15 1.35 -30.81
N PRO A 38 4.57 0.16 -30.67
CA PRO A 38 5.15 -1.06 -31.23
C PRO A 38 5.12 -1.03 -32.76
N THR A 39 6.15 -1.60 -33.39
CA THR A 39 6.17 -1.84 -34.83
C THR A 39 5.32 -3.05 -35.17
N VAL A 40 4.69 -3.04 -36.37
CA VAL A 40 3.97 -4.20 -36.89
C VAL A 40 4.93 -5.32 -37.29
N ALA A 41 6.10 -4.95 -37.81
CA ALA A 41 7.17 -5.90 -38.11
C ALA A 41 7.87 -6.33 -36.81
N GLU A 42 8.25 -7.60 -36.75
CA GLU A 42 9.06 -8.15 -35.66
C GLU A 42 10.44 -7.45 -35.62
N PRO A 43 10.83 -6.87 -34.48
CA PRO A 43 12.18 -6.37 -34.28
C PRO A 43 13.19 -7.53 -34.29
N THR A 44 14.22 -7.47 -35.12
CA THR A 44 15.25 -8.52 -35.25
C THR A 44 16.65 -8.04 -34.84
N GLU A 45 16.81 -6.75 -34.53
CA GLU A 45 18.08 -6.17 -34.08
C GLU A 45 18.12 -6.06 -32.55
N PRO A 46 19.21 -6.51 -31.89
CA PRO A 46 19.39 -6.33 -30.45
C PRO A 46 19.38 -4.86 -30.07
N ARG A 47 18.65 -4.53 -29.00
CA ARG A 47 18.68 -3.21 -28.36
C ARG A 47 18.47 -3.34 -26.86
N GLU A 48 18.88 -2.32 -26.13
CA GLU A 48 18.59 -2.19 -24.71
C GLU A 48 17.07 -2.12 -24.43
N PRO A 49 16.63 -2.49 -23.22
CA PRO A 49 15.25 -2.31 -22.80
C PRO A 49 14.78 -0.86 -22.97
N LEU A 50 13.49 -0.69 -23.27
CA LEU A 50 12.88 0.64 -23.32
C LEU A 50 12.90 1.28 -21.93
N PRO A 51 13.03 2.63 -21.85
CA PRO A 51 12.84 3.33 -20.60
C PRO A 51 11.40 3.11 -20.08
N PRO A 52 11.14 3.35 -18.78
CA PRO A 52 9.77 3.40 -18.27
C PRO A 52 8.99 4.56 -18.92
N LYS A 53 7.66 4.54 -18.81
CA LYS A 53 6.83 5.70 -19.20
C LYS A 53 7.15 6.91 -18.29
N PRO A 54 6.90 8.15 -18.74
CA PRO A 54 7.21 9.36 -17.95
C PRO A 54 6.52 9.41 -16.58
N ASP A 55 5.35 8.79 -16.44
CA ASP A 55 4.59 8.70 -15.19
C ASP A 55 5.08 7.58 -14.25
N GLN A 56 6.03 6.74 -14.69
CA GLN A 56 6.50 5.57 -13.96
C GLN A 56 7.91 5.79 -13.41
N SER A 57 8.09 5.45 -12.14
CA SER A 57 9.42 5.35 -11.51
C SER A 57 9.41 4.22 -10.49
N GLY A 58 10.56 3.57 -10.28
CA GLY A 58 10.70 2.64 -9.16
C GLY A 58 10.81 3.36 -7.81
N PRO A 59 10.97 2.62 -6.70
CA PRO A 59 11.33 3.19 -5.41
C PRO A 59 12.69 3.90 -5.45
N ASP A 60 12.93 4.79 -4.51
CA ASP A 60 14.24 5.44 -4.36
C ASP A 60 15.36 4.41 -4.15
N THR A 61 16.51 4.65 -4.75
CA THR A 61 17.65 3.72 -4.72
C THR A 61 18.41 3.82 -3.39
N VAL A 62 17.84 3.23 -2.35
CA VAL A 62 18.45 3.08 -1.02
C VAL A 62 18.97 1.66 -0.80
N SER A 63 20.05 1.51 -0.02
CA SER A 63 20.59 0.22 0.38
C SER A 63 19.60 -0.53 1.29
N PRO A 64 19.77 -1.85 1.51
CA PRO A 64 19.00 -2.58 2.53
C PRO A 64 19.12 -2.02 3.95
N THR A 65 20.11 -1.15 4.20
CA THR A 65 20.34 -0.45 5.48
C THR A 65 19.94 1.04 5.43
N GLY A 66 19.09 1.43 4.47
CA GLY A 66 18.52 2.77 4.37
C GLY A 66 19.49 3.89 3.99
N GLN A 67 20.63 3.55 3.37
CA GLN A 67 21.59 4.55 2.88
C GLN A 67 21.32 4.89 1.41
N PRO A 68 21.24 6.18 1.03
CA PRO A 68 21.18 6.58 -0.38
C PRO A 68 22.39 6.04 -1.15
N THR A 69 22.13 5.34 -2.26
CA THR A 69 23.21 4.78 -3.09
C THR A 69 23.70 5.75 -4.17
N GLY A 70 22.88 6.75 -4.52
CA GLY A 70 23.11 7.63 -5.66
C GLY A 70 23.07 6.93 -7.03
N ALA A 71 22.67 5.66 -7.07
CA ALA A 71 22.55 4.91 -8.31
C ALA A 71 21.35 5.41 -9.12
N ASP A 72 21.54 5.54 -10.43
CA ASP A 72 20.41 5.73 -11.35
C ASP A 72 19.46 4.52 -11.29
N GLN A 73 18.15 4.73 -11.37
CA GLN A 73 17.18 3.63 -11.34
C GLN A 73 17.44 2.58 -12.43
N ALA A 74 17.95 2.97 -13.60
CA ALA A 74 18.33 2.04 -14.66
C ALA A 74 19.46 1.08 -14.24
N ARG A 75 20.26 1.41 -13.21
CA ARG A 75 21.33 0.53 -12.68
C ARG A 75 20.81 -0.61 -11.82
N VAL A 76 19.58 -0.50 -11.32
CA VAL A 76 18.93 -1.53 -10.51
C VAL A 76 17.78 -2.22 -11.26
N ALA A 77 17.61 -1.91 -12.55
CA ALA A 77 16.67 -2.53 -13.47
C ALA A 77 17.35 -3.55 -14.40
N GLN A 78 16.57 -4.22 -15.26
CA GLN A 78 17.12 -5.05 -16.34
C GLN A 78 17.93 -4.20 -17.32
N SER A 79 19.07 -4.73 -17.78
CA SER A 79 19.93 -4.09 -18.78
C SER A 79 20.59 -5.14 -19.67
N GLY A 80 21.13 -4.70 -20.80
CA GLY A 80 21.74 -5.54 -21.82
C GLY A 80 20.81 -5.78 -23.01
N SER A 81 21.43 -5.89 -24.20
CA SER A 81 20.70 -6.05 -25.46
C SER A 81 20.32 -7.50 -25.81
N TYR A 82 20.67 -8.47 -24.97
CA TYR A 82 20.46 -9.90 -25.22
C TYR A 82 19.73 -10.56 -24.06
N LEU A 83 18.88 -11.54 -24.38
CA LEU A 83 18.25 -12.41 -23.38
C LEU A 83 19.33 -13.22 -22.64
N THR A 84 19.24 -13.26 -21.31
CA THR A 84 20.09 -14.08 -20.45
C THR A 84 19.27 -14.95 -19.52
N ASP A 85 19.92 -15.98 -18.98
CA ASP A 85 19.48 -16.67 -17.78
C ASP A 85 19.68 -15.77 -16.53
N ALA A 86 19.25 -16.21 -15.34
CA ALA A 86 19.38 -15.43 -14.11
C ALA A 86 20.83 -15.28 -13.61
N GLN A 87 21.77 -16.04 -14.19
CA GLN A 87 23.21 -15.96 -13.91
C GLN A 87 23.96 -15.08 -14.91
N GLY A 88 23.28 -14.50 -15.89
CA GLY A 88 23.85 -13.62 -16.91
C GLY A 88 24.40 -14.34 -18.15
N THR A 89 24.14 -15.64 -18.33
CA THR A 89 24.53 -16.39 -19.54
C THR A 89 23.58 -16.04 -20.68
N ARG A 90 24.13 -15.65 -21.84
CA ARG A 90 23.31 -15.36 -23.03
C ARG A 90 22.66 -16.63 -23.59
N LEU A 91 21.41 -16.50 -24.01
CA LEU A 91 20.61 -17.59 -24.55
C LEU A 91 20.45 -17.45 -26.07
N TYR A 92 20.62 -18.56 -26.79
CA TYR A 92 20.53 -18.57 -28.26
C TYR A 92 19.12 -18.90 -28.77
N ASP A 93 18.34 -19.65 -27.99
CA ASP A 93 16.98 -20.10 -28.32
C ASP A 93 16.19 -20.30 -27.03
N THR A 94 14.93 -19.85 -27.01
CA THR A 94 13.99 -20.06 -25.89
C THR A 94 12.64 -20.64 -26.34
N ASP A 95 12.47 -20.91 -27.63
CA ASP A 95 11.25 -21.48 -28.19
C ASP A 95 11.28 -23.01 -28.16
N HIS A 96 12.49 -23.57 -28.09
CA HIS A 96 12.70 -25.02 -28.10
C HIS A 96 13.49 -25.50 -26.88
N SER A 97 13.00 -26.58 -26.27
CA SER A 97 13.79 -27.36 -25.32
C SER A 97 14.89 -28.16 -26.03
N LEU A 98 16.01 -28.39 -25.34
CA LEU A 98 17.07 -29.29 -25.78
C LEU A 98 16.58 -30.73 -25.78
N LYS A 99 16.69 -31.39 -26.95
CA LYS A 99 16.18 -32.76 -27.18
C LYS A 99 17.24 -33.68 -27.78
N ALA A 100 17.10 -34.99 -27.56
CA ALA A 100 17.86 -36.02 -28.26
C ALA A 100 17.37 -36.23 -29.70
N GLY A 101 17.65 -35.27 -30.59
CA GLY A 101 17.15 -35.21 -31.96
C GLY A 101 15.80 -34.49 -32.07
N PRO A 102 15.35 -34.13 -33.30
CA PRO A 102 14.22 -33.20 -33.48
C PRO A 102 12.90 -33.63 -32.83
N ARG A 103 12.67 -34.96 -32.75
CA ARG A 103 11.48 -35.60 -32.16
C ARG A 103 11.81 -36.48 -30.95
N GLY A 104 13.01 -36.36 -30.40
CA GLY A 104 13.44 -37.13 -29.23
C GLY A 104 12.96 -36.54 -27.91
N PRO A 105 13.24 -37.22 -26.79
CA PRO A 105 12.92 -36.72 -25.46
C PRO A 105 13.71 -35.45 -25.13
N VAL A 106 13.12 -34.61 -24.27
CA VAL A 106 13.79 -33.45 -23.65
C VAL A 106 14.86 -33.94 -22.68
N LEU A 107 16.02 -33.28 -22.68
CA LEU A 107 17.16 -33.65 -21.84
C LEU A 107 17.17 -32.84 -20.55
N LEU A 108 17.33 -33.51 -19.40
CA LEU A 108 17.40 -32.85 -18.09
C LEU A 108 18.61 -31.89 -17.96
N GLN A 109 19.64 -32.05 -18.79
CA GLN A 109 20.78 -31.13 -18.84
C GLN A 109 20.41 -29.73 -19.35
N ASP A 110 19.22 -29.54 -19.93
CA ASP A 110 18.70 -28.23 -20.33
C ASP A 110 18.54 -27.32 -19.11
N HIS A 111 19.51 -26.42 -18.91
CA HIS A 111 19.51 -25.50 -17.77
C HIS A 111 18.50 -24.38 -17.94
N HIS A 112 18.33 -23.87 -19.16
CA HIS A 112 17.40 -22.80 -19.46
C HIS A 112 15.96 -23.23 -19.23
N LEU A 113 15.57 -24.41 -19.75
CA LEU A 113 14.23 -24.97 -19.50
C LEU A 113 13.94 -25.07 -18.00
N ARG A 114 14.87 -25.66 -17.24
CA ARG A 114 14.69 -25.88 -15.79
C ARG A 114 14.58 -24.56 -15.05
N GLU A 115 15.47 -23.60 -15.31
CA GLU A 115 15.47 -22.32 -14.59
C GLU A 115 14.23 -21.48 -14.93
N LYS A 116 13.87 -21.36 -16.22
CA LYS A 116 12.70 -20.60 -16.67
C LYS A 116 11.40 -21.14 -16.09
N VAL A 117 11.19 -22.46 -16.16
CA VAL A 117 9.96 -23.09 -15.64
C VAL A 117 9.95 -23.05 -14.12
N MET A 118 11.08 -23.31 -13.45
CA MET A 118 11.15 -23.21 -11.99
C MET A 118 10.80 -21.79 -11.50
N HIS A 119 11.34 -20.74 -12.11
CA HIS A 119 10.98 -19.38 -11.72
C HIS A 119 9.49 -19.10 -11.94
N PHE A 120 8.94 -19.51 -13.09
CA PHE A 120 7.50 -19.38 -13.37
C PHE A 120 6.62 -20.08 -12.32
N ASP A 121 6.96 -21.32 -11.96
CA ASP A 121 6.24 -22.14 -10.97
C ASP A 121 6.24 -21.51 -9.57
N HIS A 122 7.18 -20.59 -9.28
CA HIS A 122 7.35 -19.93 -7.98
C HIS A 122 7.07 -18.42 -8.04
N GLU A 123 6.40 -17.90 -9.07
CA GLU A 123 6.06 -16.48 -9.17
C GLU A 123 5.02 -16.01 -8.14
N ARG A 124 4.17 -16.91 -7.63
CA ARG A 124 3.08 -16.54 -6.72
C ARG A 124 3.56 -16.58 -5.27
N ILE A 125 3.34 -15.47 -4.58
CA ILE A 125 3.39 -15.40 -3.11
C ILE A 125 1.97 -15.42 -2.54
N PRO A 126 1.78 -15.74 -1.25
CA PRO A 126 0.48 -15.59 -0.63
C PRO A 126 -0.05 -14.16 -0.80
N GLU A 127 -1.34 -14.02 -1.11
CA GLU A 127 -1.99 -12.71 -1.07
C GLU A 127 -2.13 -12.23 0.38
N ARG A 128 -2.47 -10.96 0.57
CA ARG A 128 -2.83 -10.45 1.91
C ARG A 128 -4.09 -11.15 2.39
N VAL A 129 -4.14 -11.54 3.67
CA VAL A 129 -5.30 -12.22 4.28
C VAL A 129 -6.60 -11.44 4.09
N VAL A 130 -6.51 -10.12 4.24
CA VAL A 130 -7.53 -9.11 3.91
C VAL A 130 -6.90 -8.04 3.04
N HIS A 131 -7.72 -7.28 2.32
CA HIS A 131 -7.25 -6.22 1.41
C HIS A 131 -6.33 -6.75 0.29
N ALA A 132 -6.55 -7.99 -0.16
CA ALA A 132 -5.78 -8.63 -1.23
C ALA A 132 -5.91 -7.85 -2.55
N ARG A 133 -7.14 -7.47 -2.91
CA ARG A 133 -7.41 -6.65 -4.09
C ARG A 133 -7.11 -5.17 -3.81
N GLY A 134 -6.15 -4.60 -4.54
CA GLY A 134 -5.79 -3.19 -4.41
C GLY A 134 -4.88 -2.68 -5.51
N ALA A 135 -4.59 -1.38 -5.47
CA ALA A 135 -3.68 -0.67 -6.36
C ALA A 135 -2.96 0.43 -5.58
N GLY A 136 -1.74 0.79 -5.99
CA GLY A 136 -0.95 1.80 -5.29
C GLY A 136 -0.15 2.68 -6.23
N ALA A 137 0.26 3.82 -5.71
CA ALA A 137 1.01 4.85 -6.43
C ALA A 137 1.98 5.56 -5.48
N HIS A 138 3.04 6.10 -6.07
CA HIS A 138 3.99 6.98 -5.40
C HIS A 138 3.49 8.42 -5.40
N GLY A 139 3.99 9.19 -4.44
CA GLY A 139 3.66 10.61 -4.33
C GLY A 139 4.59 11.36 -3.40
N VAL A 140 4.12 12.54 -3.01
CA VAL A 140 4.76 13.39 -2.01
C VAL A 140 3.69 13.89 -1.05
N PHE A 141 4.02 13.88 0.23
CA PHE A 141 3.30 14.60 1.27
C PHE A 141 4.03 15.89 1.61
N GLN A 142 3.33 17.02 1.59
CA GLN A 142 3.86 18.32 1.95
C GLN A 142 3.18 18.81 3.23
N SER A 143 3.96 19.00 4.29
CA SER A 143 3.43 19.50 5.57
C SER A 143 3.16 21.01 5.52
N TYR A 144 2.06 21.43 6.15
CA TYR A 144 1.75 22.84 6.37
C TYR A 144 2.40 23.40 7.65
N GLY A 145 2.97 22.56 8.50
CA GLY A 145 3.56 22.97 9.79
C GLY A 145 2.56 23.29 10.90
N THR A 146 1.26 23.18 10.63
CA THR A 146 0.18 23.56 11.56
C THR A 146 0.02 22.59 12.74
N ALA A 147 0.61 21.39 12.68
CA ALA A 147 0.60 20.41 13.76
C ALA A 147 1.73 20.61 14.79
N ALA A 148 2.66 21.55 14.58
CA ALA A 148 3.87 21.68 15.39
C ALA A 148 3.64 21.91 16.90
N SER A 149 2.47 22.44 17.29
CA SER A 149 2.12 22.63 18.71
C SER A 149 1.74 21.34 19.43
N VAL A 150 1.34 20.29 18.70
CA VAL A 150 0.82 19.04 19.27
C VAL A 150 1.73 17.84 19.00
N THR A 151 2.67 17.93 18.07
CA THR A 151 3.61 16.85 17.76
C THR A 151 5.03 17.34 17.45
N LYS A 152 6.02 16.53 17.82
CA LYS A 152 7.42 16.68 17.42
C LYS A 152 7.82 15.84 16.18
N ALA A 153 6.86 15.22 15.50
CA ALA A 153 7.16 14.38 14.34
C ALA A 153 7.77 15.20 13.20
N GLY A 154 8.99 14.84 12.78
CA GLY A 154 9.76 15.64 11.82
C GLY A 154 9.05 15.87 10.48
N PHE A 155 8.31 14.88 9.97
CA PHE A 155 7.58 15.00 8.70
C PHE A 155 6.40 15.98 8.74
N LEU A 156 5.97 16.40 9.94
CA LEU A 156 4.92 17.41 10.15
C LEU A 156 5.48 18.80 10.48
N ALA A 157 6.80 18.98 10.51
CA ALA A 157 7.39 20.32 10.59
C ALA A 157 7.07 21.15 9.34
N ALA A 158 7.15 22.48 9.45
CA ALA A 158 6.80 23.39 8.37
C ALA A 158 7.64 23.13 7.10
N ASP A 159 6.97 23.13 5.94
CA ASP A 159 7.56 23.01 4.60
C ASP A 159 8.35 21.71 4.35
N VAL A 160 8.20 20.69 5.20
CA VAL A 160 8.82 19.39 4.98
C VAL A 160 8.06 18.62 3.90
N GLU A 161 8.78 18.23 2.85
CA GLU A 161 8.32 17.27 1.85
C GLU A 161 8.78 15.87 2.21
N THR A 162 7.85 14.91 2.18
CA THR A 162 8.12 13.51 2.51
C THR A 162 7.66 12.63 1.36
N PRO A 163 8.55 11.80 0.77
CA PRO A 163 8.13 10.79 -0.19
C PRO A 163 7.12 9.84 0.44
N VAL A 164 6.13 9.42 -0.35
CA VAL A 164 5.12 8.47 0.13
C VAL A 164 4.80 7.41 -0.91
N PHE A 165 4.34 6.26 -0.42
CA PHE A 165 3.65 5.27 -1.23
C PHE A 165 2.28 4.98 -0.61
N THR A 166 1.22 5.12 -1.41
CA THR A 166 -0.16 4.90 -0.97
C THR A 166 -0.75 3.71 -1.72
N ARG A 167 -1.41 2.80 -0.98
CA ARG A 167 -2.18 1.70 -1.54
C ARG A 167 -3.63 1.77 -1.10
N PHE A 168 -4.52 1.67 -2.08
CA PHE A 168 -5.95 1.53 -1.88
C PHE A 168 -6.37 0.08 -2.11
N SER A 169 -7.45 -0.35 -1.48
CA SER A 169 -7.91 -1.74 -1.58
C SER A 169 -9.38 -1.89 -1.23
N THR A 170 -10.00 -2.99 -1.66
CA THR A 170 -11.21 -3.53 -0.98
C THR A 170 -10.77 -4.32 0.26
N VAL A 171 -11.61 -5.13 0.92
CA VAL A 171 -11.26 -5.91 2.12
C VAL A 171 -11.37 -7.43 1.90
N VAL A 172 -12.57 -7.93 1.60
CA VAL A 172 -12.85 -9.37 1.71
C VAL A 172 -12.48 -10.17 0.47
N GLY A 173 -12.52 -9.52 -0.69
CA GLY A 173 -12.21 -10.14 -1.99
C GLY A 173 -10.76 -10.56 -2.13
N SER A 174 -10.54 -11.73 -2.74
CA SER A 174 -9.20 -12.19 -3.16
C SER A 174 -8.61 -11.28 -4.23
N ARG A 175 -7.29 -11.39 -4.51
CA ARG A 175 -6.56 -10.43 -5.38
C ARG A 175 -7.13 -10.24 -6.79
N GLY A 176 -7.85 -11.24 -7.30
CA GLY A 176 -8.51 -11.23 -8.61
C GLY A 176 -9.97 -10.78 -8.61
N SER A 177 -10.53 -10.33 -7.47
CA SER A 177 -11.90 -9.81 -7.42
C SER A 177 -12.02 -8.44 -8.10
N SER A 178 -13.25 -7.92 -8.19
CA SER A 178 -13.56 -6.64 -8.85
C SER A 178 -13.42 -5.44 -7.90
N ASP A 179 -13.14 -4.26 -8.46
CA ASP A 179 -12.91 -3.00 -7.72
C ASP A 179 -14.20 -2.35 -7.17
N THR A 180 -15.30 -2.38 -7.92
CA THR A 180 -16.55 -1.68 -7.60
C THR A 180 -17.53 -2.53 -6.79
N VAL A 181 -17.05 -3.53 -6.05
CA VAL A 181 -17.87 -4.30 -5.10
C VAL A 181 -18.35 -3.41 -3.95
N ARG A 182 -19.46 -3.77 -3.29
CA ARG A 182 -19.82 -3.12 -2.02
C ARG A 182 -18.91 -3.67 -0.94
N ASP A 183 -18.00 -2.84 -0.44
CA ASP A 183 -16.97 -3.21 0.55
C ASP A 183 -16.49 -1.97 1.30
N THR A 184 -15.79 -2.16 2.41
CA THR A 184 -14.94 -1.11 2.97
C THR A 184 -13.72 -0.95 2.07
N ARG A 185 -13.14 0.26 1.99
CA ARG A 185 -11.90 0.50 1.26
C ARG A 185 -10.74 0.77 2.21
N GLY A 186 -9.64 0.07 2.02
CA GLY A 186 -8.37 0.40 2.65
C GLY A 186 -7.76 1.65 2.02
N PHE A 187 -7.12 2.48 2.85
CA PHE A 187 -6.34 3.64 2.46
C PHE A 187 -5.08 3.66 3.34
N ALA A 188 -4.03 2.98 2.87
CA ALA A 188 -2.76 2.86 3.58
C ALA A 188 -1.70 3.76 2.94
N THR A 189 -1.07 4.62 3.74
CA THR A 189 -0.01 5.52 3.28
C THR A 189 1.26 5.32 4.09
N LYS A 190 2.37 5.06 3.40
CA LYS A 190 3.71 4.92 3.95
C LYS A 190 4.46 6.22 3.73
N PHE A 191 4.94 6.82 4.80
CA PHE A 191 5.76 8.02 4.80
C PHE A 191 7.22 7.64 5.03
N TYR A 192 8.08 7.94 4.07
CA TYR A 192 9.51 7.70 4.18
C TYR A 192 10.20 8.91 4.83
N THR A 193 10.06 9.04 6.14
CA THR A 193 10.59 10.19 6.88
C THR A 193 12.10 10.06 7.11
N SER A 194 12.77 11.17 7.46
CA SER A 194 14.17 11.16 7.89
C SER A 194 14.41 10.46 9.24
N GLU A 195 13.35 10.15 9.98
CA GLU A 195 13.38 9.61 11.34
C GLU A 195 12.82 8.18 11.41
N GLY A 196 12.68 7.52 10.26
CA GLY A 196 12.08 6.20 10.12
C GLY A 196 10.84 6.20 9.25
N VAL A 197 10.20 5.05 9.12
CA VAL A 197 8.94 4.91 8.37
C VAL A 197 7.78 5.15 9.31
N PHE A 198 6.83 6.00 8.89
CA PHE A 198 5.51 6.10 9.50
C PHE A 198 4.47 5.51 8.55
N ASP A 199 3.61 4.61 9.01
CA ASP A 199 2.50 4.09 8.21
C ASP A 199 1.15 4.49 8.81
N LEU A 200 0.38 5.29 8.07
CA LEU A 200 -1.02 5.55 8.39
C LEU A 200 -1.91 4.54 7.65
N VAL A 201 -2.29 3.47 8.33
CA VAL A 201 -3.04 2.34 7.75
C VAL A 201 -4.53 2.45 8.07
N GLY A 202 -5.23 3.25 7.26
CA GLY A 202 -6.63 3.61 7.45
C GLY A 202 -7.63 2.91 6.51
N ASN A 203 -8.89 3.31 6.63
CA ASN A 203 -10.01 2.93 5.76
C ASN A 203 -10.78 4.16 5.27
N ASN A 204 -11.69 4.01 4.31
CA ASN A 204 -12.57 5.08 3.83
C ASN A 204 -13.83 5.32 4.69
N ILE A 205 -13.95 4.61 5.81
CA ILE A 205 -15.03 4.68 6.79
C ILE A 205 -14.38 4.99 8.16
N PRO A 206 -14.92 5.93 8.97
CA PRO A 206 -14.26 6.46 10.17
C PRO A 206 -14.30 5.52 11.39
N VAL A 207 -15.00 4.40 11.29
CA VAL A 207 -15.21 3.43 12.38
C VAL A 207 -14.88 2.02 11.88
N PHE A 208 -14.79 1.05 12.79
CA PHE A 208 -14.61 -0.37 12.46
C PHE A 208 -15.81 -1.23 12.90
N PHE A 209 -15.87 -2.49 12.43
CA PHE A 209 -16.98 -3.42 12.75
C PHE A 209 -16.95 -3.98 14.18
N ILE A 210 -15.79 -4.01 14.81
CA ILE A 210 -15.56 -4.70 16.10
C ILE A 210 -14.72 -3.82 17.01
N GLN A 211 -14.88 -4.01 18.31
CA GLN A 211 -14.17 -3.24 19.33
C GLN A 211 -12.80 -3.83 19.66
N ASP A 212 -12.67 -5.16 19.67
CA ASP A 212 -11.44 -5.86 20.08
C ASP A 212 -10.85 -6.67 18.91
N ALA A 213 -9.52 -6.61 18.74
CA ALA A 213 -8.81 -7.32 17.68
C ALA A 213 -8.96 -8.85 17.74
N ILE A 214 -9.26 -9.43 18.89
CA ILE A 214 -9.44 -10.88 19.01
C ILE A 214 -10.62 -11.40 18.16
N LYS A 215 -11.63 -10.55 17.91
CA LYS A 215 -12.78 -10.85 17.04
C LYS A 215 -12.49 -10.65 15.55
N PHE A 216 -11.30 -10.19 15.18
CA PHE A 216 -10.96 -9.91 13.78
C PHE A 216 -11.09 -11.14 12.87
N PRO A 217 -10.65 -12.35 13.28
CA PRO A 217 -10.91 -13.56 12.51
C PRO A 217 -12.41 -13.85 12.35
N ASP A 218 -13.22 -13.60 13.38
CA ASP A 218 -14.65 -13.91 13.36
C ASP A 218 -15.40 -13.06 12.34
N VAL A 219 -15.21 -11.72 12.37
CA VAL A 219 -15.86 -10.83 11.39
C VAL A 219 -15.35 -11.07 9.96
N VAL A 220 -14.06 -11.37 9.79
CA VAL A 220 -13.49 -11.66 8.47
C VAL A 220 -14.00 -12.99 7.93
N HIS A 221 -14.06 -14.05 8.75
CA HIS A 221 -14.64 -15.34 8.34
C HIS A 221 -16.13 -15.22 8.04
N ALA A 222 -16.87 -14.42 8.81
CA ALA A 222 -18.28 -14.17 8.57
C ALA A 222 -18.54 -13.45 7.23
N ALA A 223 -17.65 -12.53 6.84
CA ALA A 223 -17.77 -11.71 5.63
C ALA A 223 -17.10 -12.30 4.37
N LYS A 224 -16.16 -13.24 4.53
CA LYS A 224 -15.51 -13.96 3.43
C LYS A 224 -16.42 -15.08 2.88
N PRO A 225 -16.07 -15.66 1.71
CA PRO A 225 -16.85 -16.75 1.13
C PRO A 225 -17.02 -17.93 2.10
N HIS A 226 -18.16 -18.62 2.02
CA HIS A 226 -18.44 -19.77 2.90
C HIS A 226 -17.35 -20.85 2.75
N PRO A 227 -16.86 -21.45 3.85
CA PRO A 227 -15.70 -22.34 3.80
C PRO A 227 -15.98 -23.70 3.14
N ASP A 228 -17.24 -24.10 2.98
CA ASP A 228 -17.64 -25.36 2.34
C ASP A 228 -17.53 -25.31 0.80
N ARG A 229 -17.69 -24.13 0.21
CA ARG A 229 -17.83 -23.96 -1.24
C ARG A 229 -17.14 -22.73 -1.84
N GLU A 230 -16.58 -21.86 -1.02
CA GLU A 230 -15.94 -20.60 -1.40
C GLU A 230 -16.86 -19.62 -2.17
N ILE A 231 -18.12 -19.47 -1.71
CA ILE A 231 -19.11 -18.53 -2.31
C ILE A 231 -19.77 -17.71 -1.19
N PRO A 232 -20.08 -16.41 -1.40
CA PRO A 232 -19.80 -15.60 -2.59
C PRO A 232 -18.45 -14.87 -2.52
N GLN A 233 -17.83 -14.61 -3.68
CA GLN A 233 -16.61 -13.79 -3.77
C GLN A 233 -16.94 -12.30 -3.64
N ALA A 234 -16.21 -11.62 -2.74
CA ALA A 234 -16.22 -10.17 -2.57
C ALA A 234 -17.61 -9.54 -2.36
N GLN A 235 -18.50 -10.23 -1.65
CA GLN A 235 -19.86 -9.78 -1.37
C GLN A 235 -20.23 -10.17 0.05
N SER A 236 -20.80 -9.25 0.82
CA SER A 236 -21.34 -9.54 2.16
C SER A 236 -22.80 -10.01 2.13
N ALA A 237 -23.39 -10.19 0.94
CA ALA A 237 -24.79 -10.52 0.74
C ALA A 237 -25.03 -12.03 0.92
N HIS A 238 -24.73 -12.55 2.12
CA HIS A 238 -24.92 -13.95 2.49
C HIS A 238 -25.15 -14.10 4.00
N ASP A 239 -25.70 -15.26 4.37
CA ASP A 239 -26.21 -15.55 5.71
C ASP A 239 -25.15 -15.36 6.81
N THR A 240 -23.92 -15.85 6.65
CA THR A 240 -22.89 -15.78 7.70
C THR A 240 -22.51 -14.35 8.07
N PHE A 241 -22.48 -13.42 7.10
CA PHE A 241 -22.18 -12.02 7.38
C PHE A 241 -23.31 -11.37 8.17
N TRP A 242 -24.56 -11.56 7.71
CA TRP A 242 -25.72 -10.97 8.34
C TRP A 242 -26.06 -11.60 9.69
N ASP A 243 -25.76 -12.89 9.88
CA ASP A 243 -25.83 -13.56 11.19
C ASP A 243 -24.87 -12.88 12.18
N PHE A 244 -23.59 -12.70 11.80
CA PHE A 244 -22.62 -11.96 12.61
C PHE A 244 -23.12 -10.56 12.97
N VAL A 245 -23.52 -9.77 11.97
CA VAL A 245 -24.03 -8.40 12.18
C VAL A 245 -25.25 -8.38 13.11
N SER A 246 -26.15 -9.36 13.00
CA SER A 246 -27.37 -9.42 13.81
C SER A 246 -27.11 -9.78 15.29
N LEU A 247 -26.03 -10.52 15.56
CA LEU A 247 -25.65 -10.98 16.90
C LEU A 247 -24.58 -10.11 17.57
N HIS A 248 -23.93 -9.21 16.82
CA HIS A 248 -22.86 -8.34 17.30
C HIS A 248 -23.26 -6.88 17.13
N THR A 249 -23.91 -6.30 18.15
CA THR A 249 -24.43 -4.93 18.10
C THR A 249 -23.34 -3.87 17.81
N GLU A 250 -22.10 -4.12 18.21
CA GLU A 250 -20.92 -3.28 17.91
C GLU A 250 -20.71 -3.06 16.39
N ALA A 251 -21.13 -4.01 15.55
CA ALA A 251 -20.97 -3.94 14.09
C ALA A 251 -21.95 -2.98 13.40
N THR A 252 -22.97 -2.48 14.11
CA THR A 252 -24.09 -1.74 13.52
C THR A 252 -23.61 -0.45 12.83
N ASN A 253 -22.77 0.34 13.48
CA ASN A 253 -22.37 1.66 12.97
C ASN A 253 -21.59 1.52 11.65
N HIS A 254 -20.58 0.65 11.62
CA HIS A 254 -19.83 0.37 10.39
C HIS A 254 -20.72 -0.21 9.30
N THR A 255 -21.63 -1.13 9.64
CA THR A 255 -22.57 -1.72 8.68
C THR A 255 -23.42 -0.65 8.00
N ILE A 256 -23.87 0.38 8.72
CA ILE A 256 -24.64 1.49 8.15
C ILE A 256 -23.82 2.27 7.11
N PHE A 257 -22.57 2.62 7.43
CA PHE A 257 -21.67 3.28 6.46
C PHE A 257 -21.41 2.40 5.23
N PHE A 258 -21.13 1.13 5.47
CA PHE A 258 -20.86 0.11 4.45
C PHE A 258 -22.05 -0.15 3.51
N MET A 259 -23.27 -0.15 4.05
CA MET A 259 -24.53 -0.25 3.27
C MET A 259 -24.89 1.06 2.56
N GLY A 260 -24.43 2.20 3.08
CA GLY A 260 -24.49 3.47 2.37
C GLY A 260 -23.57 3.50 1.14
N ASP A 261 -23.66 4.54 0.32
CA ASP A 261 -22.89 4.62 -0.93
C ASP A 261 -21.38 4.83 -0.69
N ARG A 262 -20.95 5.05 0.56
CA ARG A 262 -19.53 4.97 0.97
C ARG A 262 -18.91 3.61 0.68
N GLY A 263 -19.72 2.54 0.64
CA GLY A 263 -19.28 1.20 0.27
C GLY A 263 -19.03 0.98 -1.23
N ILE A 264 -19.40 1.93 -2.10
CA ILE A 264 -19.24 1.85 -3.56
C ILE A 264 -18.71 3.18 -4.14
N PRO A 265 -17.50 3.63 -3.75
CA PRO A 265 -16.96 4.90 -4.21
C PRO A 265 -16.78 4.92 -5.74
N ARG A 266 -16.90 6.11 -6.33
CA ARG A 266 -16.72 6.30 -7.78
C ARG A 266 -15.29 6.03 -8.23
N SER A 267 -14.33 6.35 -7.37
CA SER A 267 -12.89 6.18 -7.57
C SER A 267 -12.21 6.23 -6.21
N PHE A 268 -11.02 5.62 -6.08
CA PHE A 268 -10.15 5.87 -4.93
C PHE A 268 -9.89 7.36 -4.71
N ARG A 269 -9.79 8.15 -5.79
CA ARG A 269 -9.53 9.60 -5.78
C ARG A 269 -10.68 10.44 -5.20
N MET A 270 -11.84 9.83 -4.98
CA MET A 270 -13.10 10.48 -4.58
C MET A 270 -13.69 9.87 -3.30
N MET A 271 -12.84 9.35 -2.43
CA MET A 271 -13.22 8.88 -1.10
C MET A 271 -12.37 9.53 -0.03
N GLU A 272 -12.94 9.69 1.17
CA GLU A 272 -12.18 10.03 2.37
C GLU A 272 -11.30 8.86 2.82
N GLY A 273 -10.38 9.15 3.73
CA GLY A 273 -9.62 8.16 4.48
C GLY A 273 -9.61 8.52 5.96
N PHE A 274 -9.48 7.52 6.83
CA PHE A 274 -9.54 7.69 8.27
C PHE A 274 -8.57 6.72 8.93
N GLY A 275 -7.82 7.20 9.92
CA GLY A 275 -7.01 6.33 10.78
C GLY A 275 -7.85 5.38 11.65
N VAL A 276 -9.15 5.68 11.79
CA VAL A 276 -10.16 5.02 12.65
C VAL A 276 -9.85 5.18 14.14
N HIS A 277 -8.70 4.68 14.57
CA HIS A 277 -8.26 4.71 15.95
C HIS A 277 -7.95 6.12 16.42
N THR A 278 -8.09 6.32 17.73
CA THR A 278 -7.45 7.45 18.39
C THR A 278 -5.98 7.11 18.61
N PHE A 279 -5.09 7.99 18.16
CA PHE A 279 -3.65 7.95 18.42
C PHE A 279 -3.30 9.04 19.44
N ARG A 280 -2.04 9.08 19.85
CA ARG A 280 -1.49 10.14 20.68
C ARG A 280 -0.42 10.90 19.92
N LEU A 281 -0.51 12.21 19.91
CA LEU A 281 0.58 13.09 19.49
C LEU A 281 1.34 13.56 20.72
N VAL A 282 2.67 13.64 20.61
CA VAL A 282 3.57 14.11 21.66
C VAL A 282 4.37 15.29 21.13
N ASN A 283 4.24 16.46 21.77
CA ASN A 283 4.95 17.66 21.36
C ASN A 283 6.40 17.72 21.88
N ALA A 284 7.12 18.81 21.59
CA ALA A 284 8.52 18.96 21.97
C ALA A 284 8.74 19.02 23.50
N GLU A 285 7.75 19.51 24.25
CA GLU A 285 7.76 19.56 25.72
C GLU A 285 7.34 18.23 26.37
N GLY A 286 6.95 17.23 25.57
CA GLY A 286 6.45 15.94 26.04
C GLY A 286 4.98 15.95 26.46
N ALA A 287 4.24 17.04 26.20
CA ALA A 287 2.80 17.09 26.41
C ALA A 287 2.08 16.29 25.32
N THR A 288 0.95 15.69 25.70
CA THR A 288 0.22 14.74 24.87
C THR A 288 -1.12 15.32 24.39
N THR A 289 -1.55 14.91 23.20
CA THR A 289 -2.86 15.25 22.62
C THR A 289 -3.42 14.03 21.92
N LEU A 290 -4.66 13.66 22.22
CA LEU A 290 -5.34 12.56 21.53
C LEU A 290 -5.77 13.03 20.14
N VAL A 291 -5.65 12.16 19.14
CA VAL A 291 -5.87 12.54 17.74
C VAL A 291 -6.62 11.48 16.94
N LYS A 292 -7.51 11.90 16.03
CA LYS A 292 -7.96 11.07 14.91
C LYS A 292 -7.48 11.68 13.58
N PHE A 293 -6.95 10.85 12.69
CA PHE A 293 -6.43 11.26 11.38
C PHE A 293 -7.49 11.12 10.28
N HIS A 294 -7.55 12.12 9.39
CA HIS A 294 -8.50 12.20 8.28
C HIS A 294 -7.78 12.55 6.98
N TRP A 295 -8.16 11.91 5.89
CA TRP A 295 -7.82 12.31 4.53
C TRP A 295 -9.06 12.88 3.85
N LYS A 296 -8.99 14.16 3.47
CA LYS A 296 -10.08 14.87 2.78
C LYS A 296 -9.75 14.99 1.28
N PRO A 297 -10.48 14.31 0.37
CA PRO A 297 -10.17 14.33 -1.06
C PRO A 297 -10.45 15.71 -1.65
N LYS A 298 -9.51 16.28 -2.41
CA LYS A 298 -9.71 17.58 -3.08
C LYS A 298 -10.79 17.52 -4.16
N LEU A 299 -11.08 16.33 -4.71
CA LEU A 299 -12.15 16.10 -5.67
C LEU A 299 -13.54 15.96 -5.04
N GLY A 300 -13.62 15.93 -3.70
CA GLY A 300 -14.85 15.64 -2.97
C GLY A 300 -15.17 14.14 -2.90
N VAL A 301 -16.25 13.81 -2.20
CA VAL A 301 -16.70 12.43 -1.98
C VAL A 301 -17.79 12.10 -2.98
N HIS A 302 -17.54 11.11 -3.84
CA HIS A 302 -18.48 10.66 -4.87
C HIS A 302 -18.57 9.15 -4.89
N SER A 303 -19.78 8.65 -5.13
CA SER A 303 -20.08 7.22 -5.15
C SER A 303 -20.86 6.83 -6.40
N LEU A 304 -20.79 5.56 -6.72
CA LEU A 304 -21.66 4.93 -7.71
C LEU A 304 -23.04 4.68 -7.10
N VAL A 305 -24.01 4.37 -7.94
CA VAL A 305 -25.23 3.67 -7.51
C VAL A 305 -25.04 2.16 -7.61
N TRP A 306 -25.82 1.39 -6.87
CA TRP A 306 -25.57 -0.05 -6.72
C TRP A 306 -25.63 -0.84 -8.04
N ASP A 307 -26.65 -0.62 -8.87
CA ASP A 307 -26.81 -1.33 -10.15
C ASP A 307 -25.66 -1.03 -11.11
N GLU A 308 -25.19 0.22 -11.15
CA GLU A 308 -24.01 0.62 -11.93
C GLU A 308 -22.75 -0.10 -11.43
N ALA A 309 -22.55 -0.12 -10.11
CA ALA A 309 -21.41 -0.78 -9.50
C ALA A 309 -21.37 -2.29 -9.81
N GLN A 310 -22.53 -2.96 -9.79
CA GLN A 310 -22.66 -4.37 -10.19
C GLN A 310 -22.33 -4.59 -11.68
N LEU A 311 -22.82 -3.73 -12.57
CA LEU A 311 -22.52 -3.83 -14.00
C LEU A 311 -21.03 -3.62 -14.29
N ILE A 312 -20.41 -2.61 -13.67
CA ILE A 312 -18.97 -2.33 -13.82
C ILE A 312 -18.15 -3.56 -13.38
N ASN A 313 -18.51 -4.23 -12.29
CA ASN A 313 -17.77 -5.40 -11.81
C ASN A 313 -17.67 -6.54 -12.84
N GLY A 314 -18.61 -6.62 -13.80
CA GLY A 314 -18.55 -7.56 -14.92
C GLY A 314 -17.89 -7.00 -16.19
N VAL A 315 -18.02 -5.69 -16.45
CA VAL A 315 -17.50 -5.05 -17.67
C VAL A 315 -16.03 -4.65 -17.55
N ASP A 316 -15.64 -4.04 -16.43
CA ASP A 316 -14.26 -3.66 -16.11
C ASP A 316 -14.00 -3.90 -14.62
N PRO A 317 -13.61 -5.12 -14.21
CA PRO A 317 -13.28 -5.41 -12.81
C PRO A 317 -12.08 -4.62 -12.29
N ASP A 318 -11.32 -3.96 -13.18
CA ASP A 318 -10.15 -3.13 -12.91
C ASP A 318 -10.45 -1.62 -12.92
N PHE A 319 -11.71 -1.22 -12.82
CA PHE A 319 -12.16 0.16 -12.96
C PHE A 319 -11.44 1.18 -12.05
N HIS A 320 -11.29 0.90 -10.75
CA HIS A 320 -10.65 1.86 -9.83
C HIS A 320 -9.14 1.90 -10.02
N ARG A 321 -8.49 0.77 -10.27
CA ARG A 321 -7.04 0.75 -10.55
C ARG A 321 -6.70 1.43 -11.88
N ARG A 322 -7.55 1.26 -12.89
CA ARG A 322 -7.43 1.93 -14.18
C ARG A 322 -7.61 3.44 -14.00
N ASP A 323 -8.67 3.87 -13.33
CA ASP A 323 -8.92 5.29 -13.06
C ASP A 323 -7.75 5.97 -12.32
N LEU A 324 -7.15 5.31 -11.32
CA LEU A 324 -5.98 5.84 -10.61
C LEU A 324 -4.77 5.98 -11.55
N ALA A 325 -4.44 4.91 -12.28
CA ALA A 325 -3.27 4.88 -13.15
C ALA A 325 -3.39 5.89 -14.29
N ASP A 326 -4.54 5.92 -14.96
CA ASP A 326 -4.82 6.80 -16.09
C ASP A 326 -4.83 8.28 -15.65
N ALA A 327 -5.35 8.58 -14.46
CA ALA A 327 -5.33 9.94 -13.93
C ALA A 327 -3.90 10.44 -13.68
N ILE A 328 -3.02 9.59 -13.14
CA ILE A 328 -1.61 9.93 -12.92
C ILE A 328 -0.87 10.10 -14.25
N GLU A 329 -1.08 9.18 -15.20
CA GLU A 329 -0.49 9.26 -16.53
C GLU A 329 -0.93 10.53 -17.28
N ALA A 330 -2.18 10.98 -17.08
CA ALA A 330 -2.71 12.22 -17.63
C ALA A 330 -2.24 13.50 -16.90
N GLY A 331 -1.45 13.41 -15.84
CA GLY A 331 -1.08 14.56 -14.99
C GLY A 331 -2.22 15.09 -14.11
N ALA A 332 -3.37 14.38 -14.05
CA ALA A 332 -4.52 14.71 -13.21
C ALA A 332 -4.35 14.11 -11.81
N TYR A 333 -3.25 14.48 -11.15
CA TYR A 333 -2.80 13.90 -9.89
C TYR A 333 -3.87 13.99 -8.79
N PRO A 334 -4.28 12.87 -8.18
CA PRO A 334 -5.19 12.91 -7.06
C PRO A 334 -4.51 13.46 -5.81
N GLN A 335 -5.30 14.22 -5.05
CA GLN A 335 -4.83 14.93 -3.87
C GLN A 335 -5.80 14.77 -2.70
N TRP A 336 -5.23 14.65 -1.51
CA TRP A 336 -5.95 14.63 -0.24
C TRP A 336 -5.27 15.54 0.77
N GLU A 337 -6.06 16.31 1.50
CA GLU A 337 -5.55 17.05 2.65
C GLU A 337 -5.55 16.13 3.87
N LEU A 338 -4.39 15.95 4.51
CA LEU A 338 -4.32 15.32 5.82
C LEU A 338 -4.89 16.31 6.82
N GLY A 339 -5.78 15.84 7.68
CA GLY A 339 -6.30 16.61 8.78
C GLY A 339 -6.31 15.81 10.07
N ILE A 340 -6.37 16.54 11.18
CA ILE A 340 -6.44 15.98 12.53
C ILE A 340 -7.63 16.55 13.29
N GLN A 341 -8.38 15.69 13.97
CA GLN A 341 -9.20 16.10 15.11
C GLN A 341 -8.35 15.93 16.36
N THR A 342 -8.32 16.94 17.23
CA THR A 342 -7.52 16.92 18.47
C THR A 342 -8.42 16.93 19.69
N PHE A 343 -8.09 16.13 20.70
CA PHE A 343 -8.83 16.03 21.95
C PHE A 343 -7.87 16.12 23.15
N PRO A 344 -8.35 16.60 24.30
CA PRO A 344 -7.59 16.52 25.54
C PRO A 344 -7.23 15.07 25.90
N ASP A 345 -5.99 14.82 26.31
CA ASP A 345 -5.56 13.51 26.81
C ASP A 345 -5.86 13.40 28.31
N ASN A 346 -7.14 13.21 28.64
CA ASN A 346 -7.62 13.00 30.01
C ASN A 346 -7.50 11.52 30.43
N PRO A 347 -7.47 11.21 31.75
CA PRO A 347 -7.35 9.83 32.24
C PRO A 347 -8.43 8.87 31.74
N GLU A 348 -9.63 9.38 31.48
CA GLU A 348 -10.75 8.59 30.97
C GLU A 348 -10.69 8.35 29.46
N GLN A 349 -9.83 9.10 28.74
CA GLN A 349 -9.73 9.12 27.29
C GLN A 349 -11.09 9.25 26.58
N THR A 350 -11.94 10.13 27.14
CA THR A 350 -13.26 10.45 26.59
C THR A 350 -13.33 11.88 26.08
N PHE A 351 -14.22 12.15 25.13
CA PHE A 351 -14.51 13.51 24.66
C PHE A 351 -16.01 13.66 24.42
N GLU A 352 -16.66 14.64 25.07
CA GLU A 352 -18.10 14.87 24.97
C GLU A 352 -18.96 13.60 25.23
N GLY A 353 -18.49 12.73 26.14
CA GLY A 353 -19.15 11.47 26.47
C GLY A 353 -18.90 10.32 25.49
N ILE A 354 -18.07 10.54 24.46
CA ILE A 354 -17.62 9.51 23.51
C ILE A 354 -16.35 8.86 24.06
N ASP A 355 -16.33 7.54 24.14
CA ASP A 355 -15.11 6.77 24.39
C ASP A 355 -14.22 6.82 23.13
N LEU A 356 -13.03 7.42 23.27
CA LEU A 356 -12.09 7.56 22.16
C LEU A 356 -11.31 6.26 21.89
N LEU A 357 -11.33 5.29 22.80
CA LEU A 357 -10.71 3.99 22.64
C LEU A 357 -11.60 2.98 21.93
N ASP A 358 -12.90 3.29 21.77
CA ASP A 358 -13.84 2.47 21.02
C ASP A 358 -13.75 2.78 19.51
N PRO A 359 -13.19 1.88 18.68
CA PRO A 359 -13.03 2.10 17.24
C PRO A 359 -14.37 2.03 16.48
N THR A 360 -15.47 1.65 17.12
CA THR A 360 -16.81 1.66 16.53
C THR A 360 -17.49 3.03 16.62
N ASN A 361 -16.85 4.00 17.30
CA ASN A 361 -17.30 5.38 17.43
C ASN A 361 -16.40 6.36 16.65
N PHE A 362 -17.04 7.38 16.08
CA PHE A 362 -16.37 8.55 15.50
C PHE A 362 -16.77 9.80 16.27
N VAL A 363 -15.93 10.84 16.24
CA VAL A 363 -16.27 12.14 16.80
C VAL A 363 -16.85 13.02 15.69
N PRO A 364 -18.11 13.47 15.78
CA PRO A 364 -18.70 14.39 14.81
C PRO A 364 -17.85 15.66 14.63
N GLU A 365 -17.72 16.12 13.39
CA GLU A 365 -16.90 17.30 13.06
C GLU A 365 -17.49 18.59 13.66
N GLU A 366 -18.78 18.59 13.98
CA GLU A 366 -19.46 19.67 14.71
C GLU A 366 -18.98 19.82 16.16
N LEU A 367 -18.48 18.74 16.77
CA LEU A 367 -17.91 18.75 18.12
C LEU A 367 -16.41 19.05 18.10
N ALA A 368 -15.69 18.49 17.12
CA ALA A 368 -14.27 18.70 16.93
C ALA A 368 -13.95 18.87 15.42
N PRO A 369 -13.71 20.09 14.93
CA PRO A 369 -13.44 20.30 13.52
C PRO A 369 -12.10 19.66 13.11
N VAL A 370 -12.04 19.13 11.89
CA VAL A 370 -10.81 18.61 11.30
C VAL A 370 -9.89 19.78 10.92
N GLN A 371 -8.69 19.82 11.50
CA GLN A 371 -7.69 20.84 11.22
C GLN A 371 -6.70 20.32 10.15
N PRO A 372 -6.51 21.03 9.03
CA PRO A 372 -5.61 20.59 7.97
C PRO A 372 -4.14 20.73 8.37
N VAL A 373 -3.33 19.72 8.06
CA VAL A 373 -1.90 19.62 8.43
C VAL A 373 -0.94 19.36 7.29
N GLY A 374 -1.44 18.96 6.11
CA GLY A 374 -0.60 18.83 4.92
C GLY A 374 -1.34 18.28 3.72
N LEU A 375 -0.66 18.19 2.58
CA LEU A 375 -1.23 17.77 1.30
C LEU A 375 -0.49 16.53 0.78
N LEU A 376 -1.25 15.45 0.54
CA LEU A 376 -0.81 14.30 -0.23
C LEU A 376 -1.09 14.54 -1.71
N THR A 377 -0.09 14.38 -2.57
CA THR A 377 -0.24 14.34 -4.03
C THR A 377 0.37 13.06 -4.57
N LEU A 378 -0.44 12.19 -5.20
CA LEU A 378 0.06 10.99 -5.87
C LEU A 378 0.34 11.32 -7.33
N ASN A 379 1.59 11.18 -7.75
CA ASN A 379 2.05 11.72 -9.02
C ASN A 379 2.87 10.74 -9.88
N ARG A 380 3.09 9.51 -9.41
CA ARG A 380 3.81 8.49 -10.18
C ARG A 380 3.23 7.11 -9.99
N ASN A 381 3.04 6.39 -11.09
CA ASN A 381 2.67 4.99 -11.12
C ASN A 381 3.89 4.10 -10.80
N PRO A 382 3.67 2.89 -10.26
CA PRO A 382 4.74 1.92 -10.10
C PRO A 382 5.29 1.48 -11.47
N SER A 383 6.57 1.18 -11.54
CA SER A 383 7.20 0.56 -12.72
C SER A 383 6.90 -0.94 -12.79
N ASN A 384 6.71 -1.60 -11.65
CA ASN A 384 6.30 -2.99 -11.55
C ASN A 384 5.31 -3.20 -10.40
N PHE A 385 4.08 -3.60 -10.74
CA PHE A 385 3.02 -3.82 -9.75
C PHE A 385 3.41 -4.85 -8.69
N PHE A 386 4.07 -5.95 -9.04
CA PHE A 386 4.41 -7.00 -8.10
C PHE A 386 5.52 -6.57 -7.13
N ALA A 387 6.61 -6.00 -7.65
CA ALA A 387 7.75 -5.54 -6.86
C ALA A 387 7.40 -4.41 -5.89
N GLU A 388 6.40 -3.60 -6.23
CA GLU A 388 6.06 -2.40 -5.48
C GLU A 388 4.70 -2.55 -4.77
N THR A 389 3.60 -2.67 -5.51
CA THR A 389 2.24 -2.72 -4.94
C THR A 389 1.92 -4.05 -4.24
N GLU A 390 2.33 -5.19 -4.79
CA GLU A 390 2.06 -6.49 -4.15
C GLU A 390 2.98 -6.68 -2.94
N GLN A 391 4.27 -6.32 -3.05
CA GLN A 391 5.28 -6.55 -2.01
C GLN A 391 5.37 -5.48 -0.91
N VAL A 392 4.75 -4.30 -1.07
CA VAL A 392 4.74 -3.29 0.01
C VAL A 392 4.12 -3.87 1.30
N ALA A 393 4.76 -3.65 2.43
CA ALA A 393 4.29 -4.02 3.75
C ALA A 393 3.99 -2.75 4.55
N PHE A 394 2.70 -2.53 4.81
CA PHE A 394 2.25 -1.49 5.75
C PHE A 394 2.09 -2.10 7.13
N HIS A 395 2.26 -1.31 8.19
CA HIS A 395 2.06 -1.74 9.56
C HIS A 395 1.78 -0.54 10.48
N VAL A 396 0.67 -0.55 11.21
CA VAL A 396 0.32 0.50 12.19
C VAL A 396 1.34 0.71 13.32
N GLY A 397 2.27 -0.22 13.53
CA GLY A 397 3.38 -0.10 14.49
C GLY A 397 4.64 0.53 13.89
N HIS A 398 4.66 0.86 12.60
CA HIS A 398 5.67 1.74 12.03
C HIS A 398 5.34 3.18 12.44
N LEU A 399 5.91 3.58 13.58
CA LEU A 399 5.75 4.89 14.20
C LEU A 399 7.06 5.68 14.13
N VAL A 400 6.94 6.99 14.37
CA VAL A 400 8.06 7.92 14.42
C VAL A 400 7.92 8.79 15.69
N PRO A 401 9.01 9.39 16.19
CA PRO A 401 8.97 10.26 17.36
C PRO A 401 7.85 11.30 17.25
N GLY A 402 7.05 11.46 18.30
CA GLY A 402 5.92 12.41 18.31
C GLY A 402 4.56 11.82 17.92
N ILE A 403 4.49 10.55 17.54
CA ILE A 403 3.25 9.79 17.36
C ILE A 403 3.34 8.50 18.17
N ASP A 404 2.34 8.25 19.01
CA ASP A 404 2.25 7.09 19.89
C ASP A 404 0.83 6.47 19.82
N VAL A 405 0.68 5.29 20.40
CA VAL A 405 -0.58 4.53 20.42
C VAL A 405 -1.43 4.89 21.65
N THR A 406 -2.67 4.40 21.64
CA THR A 406 -3.59 4.43 22.78
C THR A 406 -3.96 3.01 23.19
N ASP A 407 -4.76 2.88 24.25
CA ASP A 407 -5.23 1.59 24.76
C ASP A 407 -6.44 1.03 23.97
N ASP A 408 -6.69 1.51 22.75
CA ASP A 408 -7.69 0.95 21.83
C ASP A 408 -7.38 -0.55 21.60
N PRO A 409 -8.27 -1.48 22.01
CA PRO A 409 -7.98 -2.91 21.98
C PRO A 409 -7.91 -3.48 20.57
N LEU A 410 -8.56 -2.85 19.59
CA LEU A 410 -8.40 -3.21 18.18
C LEU A 410 -7.03 -2.77 17.66
N LEU A 411 -6.59 -1.56 17.96
CA LEU A 411 -5.26 -1.07 17.59
C LEU A 411 -4.17 -1.97 18.18
N ALA A 412 -4.29 -2.33 19.46
CA ALA A 412 -3.33 -3.17 20.17
C ALA A 412 -3.07 -4.51 19.47
N GLY A 413 -4.12 -5.25 19.07
CA GLY A 413 -3.92 -6.51 18.34
C GLY A 413 -3.40 -6.33 16.92
N ARG A 414 -3.70 -5.19 16.26
CA ARG A 414 -3.12 -4.85 14.96
C ARG A 414 -1.61 -4.60 15.05
N LEU A 415 -1.09 -4.14 16.20
CA LEU A 415 0.35 -3.99 16.41
C LEU A 415 1.09 -5.34 16.30
N PHE A 416 0.45 -6.45 16.69
CA PHE A 416 1.01 -7.79 16.50
C PHE A 416 0.83 -8.30 15.05
N SER A 417 -0.41 -8.29 14.55
CA SER A 417 -0.79 -9.04 13.34
C SER A 417 -0.02 -8.61 12.08
N TYR A 418 0.23 -7.31 11.93
CA TYR A 418 0.86 -6.77 10.73
C TYR A 418 2.35 -7.09 10.64
N LEU A 419 3.01 -7.36 11.77
CA LEU A 419 4.39 -7.84 11.79
C LEU A 419 4.45 -9.33 11.45
N ASP A 420 3.59 -10.12 12.10
CA ASP A 420 3.53 -11.58 11.96
C ASP A 420 3.18 -12.03 10.53
N THR A 421 2.14 -11.44 9.93
CA THR A 421 1.63 -11.90 8.61
C THR A 421 2.65 -11.78 7.47
N GLN A 422 3.69 -10.94 7.62
CA GLN A 422 4.72 -10.79 6.59
C GLN A 422 5.64 -12.00 6.47
N ILE A 423 5.78 -12.80 7.54
CA ILE A 423 6.67 -13.95 7.55
C ILE A 423 6.28 -14.96 6.47
N THR A 424 4.98 -15.25 6.34
CA THR A 424 4.47 -16.15 5.30
C THR A 424 4.30 -15.42 3.97
N ARG A 425 3.76 -14.20 3.98
CA ARG A 425 3.44 -13.45 2.76
C ARG A 425 4.69 -13.06 1.96
N LEU A 426 5.76 -12.66 2.64
CA LEU A 426 7.00 -12.16 2.05
C LEU A 426 8.21 -13.06 2.33
N GLY A 427 7.96 -14.28 2.81
CA GLY A 427 8.95 -15.36 2.85
C GLY A 427 9.99 -15.26 3.97
N GLY A 428 9.88 -14.32 4.91
CA GLY A 428 10.76 -14.25 6.07
C GLY A 428 10.87 -12.88 6.73
N PRO A 429 11.79 -12.73 7.70
CA PRO A 429 11.91 -11.52 8.53
C PRO A 429 12.58 -10.33 7.82
N ASN A 430 13.23 -10.55 6.67
CA ASN A 430 13.95 -9.50 5.94
C ASN A 430 13.06 -8.72 4.94
N PHE A 431 11.72 -8.78 5.09
CA PHE A 431 10.80 -8.02 4.25
C PHE A 431 11.04 -6.49 4.23
N PRO A 432 11.61 -5.83 5.27
CA PRO A 432 11.97 -4.41 5.20
C PRO A 432 13.08 -4.12 4.18
N GLN A 433 13.84 -5.13 3.75
CA GLN A 433 14.92 -4.98 2.78
C GLN A 433 14.44 -5.05 1.31
N LEU A 434 13.17 -5.35 1.07
CA LEU A 434 12.58 -5.23 -0.27
C LEU A 434 12.55 -3.75 -0.68
N PRO A 435 12.90 -3.38 -1.92
CA PRO A 435 13.10 -1.99 -2.32
C PRO A 435 12.00 -1.01 -1.91
N ILE A 436 10.72 -1.38 -2.07
CA ILE A 436 9.58 -0.54 -1.69
C ILE A 436 9.41 -0.37 -0.17
N ASN A 437 9.97 -1.27 0.64
CA ASN A 437 9.85 -1.24 2.11
C ASN A 437 11.07 -0.63 2.81
N ARG A 438 12.16 -0.36 2.07
CA ARG A 438 13.39 0.17 2.66
C ARG A 438 13.13 1.55 3.27
N PRO A 439 13.57 1.81 4.51
CA PRO A 439 13.52 3.15 5.07
C PRO A 439 14.45 4.08 4.29
N GLN A 440 14.15 5.37 4.31
CA GLN A 440 15.06 6.42 3.83
C GLN A 440 15.90 7.03 4.95
N ALA A 441 15.85 6.41 6.14
CA ALA A 441 16.68 6.71 7.30
C ALA A 441 17.72 5.60 7.53
N PRO A 442 18.93 5.95 8.05
CA PRO A 442 19.96 4.96 8.37
C PRO A 442 19.50 3.84 9.30
N VAL A 443 19.75 2.58 8.91
CA VAL A 443 19.53 1.39 9.76
C VAL A 443 20.86 0.90 10.30
N ASN A 444 20.96 0.84 11.63
CA ASN A 444 22.13 0.30 12.34
C ASN A 444 21.67 -0.51 13.55
N ASP A 445 21.24 -1.75 13.28
CA ASP A 445 20.67 -2.67 14.26
C ASP A 445 21.61 -3.88 14.55
N MET A 446 21.13 -4.78 15.40
CA MET A 446 21.80 -6.04 15.75
C MET A 446 21.04 -7.28 15.25
N LEU A 447 20.10 -7.13 14.31
CA LEU A 447 19.36 -8.24 13.70
C LEU A 447 20.21 -8.89 12.60
N ARG A 448 20.30 -10.22 12.56
CA ARG A 448 21.16 -10.96 11.62
C ARG A 448 20.44 -12.14 10.97
N ASP A 449 21.03 -12.63 9.89
CA ASP A 449 20.60 -13.80 9.14
C ASP A 449 19.18 -13.67 8.54
N GLY A 450 18.38 -14.73 8.60
CA GLY A 450 17.04 -14.79 8.03
C GLY A 450 17.01 -15.04 6.51
N MET A 451 15.86 -15.49 6.01
CA MET A 451 15.65 -15.75 4.58
C MET A 451 15.88 -14.48 3.75
N HIS A 452 16.55 -14.60 2.61
CA HIS A 452 16.84 -13.51 1.67
C HIS A 452 17.53 -12.27 2.30
N GLN A 453 18.44 -12.48 3.25
CA GLN A 453 19.34 -11.41 3.74
C GLN A 453 20.11 -10.80 2.55
N SER A 454 19.87 -9.51 2.29
CA SER A 454 20.47 -8.76 1.17
C SER A 454 21.51 -7.73 1.62
N ALA A 455 21.51 -7.38 2.92
CA ALA A 455 22.57 -6.58 3.52
C ALA A 455 23.77 -7.44 3.91
N VAL A 456 24.98 -6.89 3.74
CA VAL A 456 26.22 -7.47 4.25
C VAL A 456 26.68 -6.65 5.45
N HIS A 457 26.18 -7.03 6.63
CA HIS A 457 26.54 -6.39 7.90
C HIS A 457 28.03 -6.62 8.22
N ARG A 458 28.69 -5.59 8.75
CA ARG A 458 30.08 -5.64 9.22
C ARG A 458 30.12 -5.59 10.75
N GLY A 459 31.25 -5.98 11.34
CA GLY A 459 31.42 -6.09 12.79
C GLY A 459 31.34 -7.54 13.27
N VAL A 460 31.69 -7.77 14.53
CA VAL A 460 31.80 -9.11 15.14
C VAL A 460 30.86 -9.32 16.33
N ALA A 461 30.20 -8.27 16.83
CA ALA A 461 29.39 -8.29 18.05
C ALA A 461 27.98 -7.72 17.83
N PRO A 462 27.06 -8.49 17.21
CA PRO A 462 25.64 -8.13 17.11
C PRO A 462 24.89 -8.35 18.44
N TYR A 463 25.45 -7.87 19.55
CA TYR A 463 24.89 -7.99 20.88
C TYR A 463 25.37 -6.85 21.77
N ARG A 464 24.67 -6.63 22.90
CA ARG A 464 25.03 -5.60 23.88
C ARG A 464 24.96 -6.12 25.32
N PRO A 465 25.80 -5.59 26.23
CA PRO A 465 26.95 -4.72 25.93
C PRO A 465 28.07 -5.49 25.21
N ASN A 466 28.90 -4.79 24.43
CA ASN A 466 30.07 -5.38 23.77
C ASN A 466 31.27 -4.41 23.78
N SER A 467 32.48 -4.94 23.79
CA SER A 467 33.73 -4.17 23.59
C SER A 467 34.40 -4.44 22.25
N LEU A 468 34.09 -5.58 21.60
CA LEU A 468 34.72 -6.00 20.34
C LEU A 468 34.39 -5.07 19.17
N ASP A 469 33.19 -4.48 19.15
CA ASP A 469 32.79 -3.44 18.19
C ASP A 469 32.70 -2.06 18.85
N GLY A 470 33.46 -1.84 19.95
CA GLY A 470 33.51 -0.54 20.63
C GLY A 470 32.18 -0.09 21.26
N GLY A 471 31.24 -1.02 21.50
CA GLY A 471 29.92 -0.72 22.07
C GLY A 471 28.87 -0.31 21.05
N CYS A 472 29.21 -0.21 19.77
CA CYS A 472 28.25 0.10 18.70
C CYS A 472 27.24 -1.04 18.47
N PRO A 473 26.03 -0.72 17.96
CA PRO A 473 25.49 0.63 17.73
C PRO A 473 24.89 1.27 18.99
N PHE A 474 25.27 2.53 19.32
CA PHE A 474 24.57 3.52 20.18
C PHE A 474 23.10 3.27 20.57
N THR A 475 22.69 3.31 21.86
CA THR A 475 21.28 3.69 22.15
C THR A 475 21.15 5.19 21.93
N ALA A 476 20.06 5.63 21.30
CA ALA A 476 19.76 7.05 21.14
C ALA A 476 19.44 7.69 22.50
N GLY A 477 19.88 8.94 22.69
CA GLY A 477 19.55 9.76 23.86
C GLY A 477 18.21 10.47 23.68
N ALA A 478 17.58 10.91 24.77
CA ALA A 478 16.29 11.62 24.69
C ALA A 478 16.38 12.96 23.92
N ASP A 479 17.57 13.55 23.88
CA ASP A 479 17.94 14.76 23.15
C ASP A 479 18.20 14.54 21.64
N THR A 480 18.19 13.28 21.17
CA THR A 480 18.46 12.93 19.76
C THR A 480 17.20 12.67 18.93
N ASN A 481 16.05 13.18 19.39
CA ASN A 481 14.72 12.87 18.88
C ASN A 481 14.46 11.35 18.77
N ALA A 482 14.88 10.58 19.77
CA ALA A 482 14.56 9.16 19.85
C ALA A 482 13.05 8.94 19.97
N PHE A 483 12.56 7.79 19.49
CA PHE A 483 11.23 7.33 19.86
C PHE A 483 11.24 7.00 21.35
N ILE A 484 10.36 7.67 22.09
CA ILE A 484 10.17 7.48 23.53
C ILE A 484 8.67 7.36 23.73
N GLU A 485 8.24 6.25 24.30
CA GLU A 485 6.85 6.03 24.67
C GLU A 485 6.38 7.12 25.62
N ALA A 486 5.19 7.67 25.38
CA ALA A 486 4.59 8.62 26.30
C ALA A 486 4.40 7.94 27.67
N PRO A 487 4.88 8.53 28.78
CA PRO A 487 4.81 7.92 30.11
C PRO A 487 3.38 8.04 30.70
N VAL A 488 2.40 7.48 30.00
CA VAL A 488 0.99 7.48 30.39
C VAL A 488 0.80 6.56 31.59
N ARG A 489 0.10 7.07 32.61
CA ARG A 489 -0.20 6.26 33.79
C ARG A 489 -1.27 5.25 33.44
N VAL A 490 -0.90 3.97 33.46
CA VAL A 490 -1.87 2.87 33.46
C VAL A 490 -2.54 2.80 34.84
N PRO A 491 -3.88 2.96 34.95
CA PRO A 491 -4.58 2.82 36.23
C PRO A 491 -4.41 1.43 36.85
N GLU A 492 -4.50 1.33 38.18
CA GLU A 492 -4.49 0.03 38.85
C GLU A 492 -5.74 -0.76 38.45
N GLY A 493 -5.53 -1.96 37.89
CA GLY A 493 -6.60 -2.82 37.41
C GLY A 493 -6.28 -4.30 37.63
N ARG A 494 -7.31 -5.15 37.51
CA ARG A 494 -7.15 -6.60 37.49
C ARG A 494 -7.04 -7.08 36.04
N LYS A 495 -6.30 -8.18 35.82
CA LYS A 495 -6.31 -8.85 34.50
C LYS A 495 -7.70 -9.46 34.29
N VAL A 496 -8.43 -8.97 33.29
CA VAL A 496 -9.81 -9.38 32.98
C VAL A 496 -10.00 -9.66 31.49
N ARG A 497 -11.09 -10.35 31.16
CA ARG A 497 -11.69 -10.49 29.82
C ARG A 497 -13.19 -10.38 30.06
N GLU A 498 -13.73 -9.17 29.96
CA GLU A 498 -15.11 -8.81 30.29
C GLU A 498 -15.84 -8.25 29.08
#